data_AF-A0A0H5R3V6-F1
#
_entry.id   AF-A0A0H5R3V6-F1
#
_cell.length_a   1.000
_cell.length_b   1.000
_cell.length_c   1.000
_cell.angle_alpha   90.00
_cell.angle_beta   90.00
_cell.angle_gamma   90.00
#
_symmetry.space_group_name_H-M   'P 1'
#
loop_
_entity.id
_entity.type
_entity.pdbx_description
1 polymer ?
#
loop_
_entity_poly.entity_id
_entity_poly.type
_entity_poly.pdbx_seq_one_letter_code
_entity_poly.pdbx_strand_id
1 'polypeptide(L)'
;MSVFEKAGCTILANACGPCVGQWKRIDVTKGTPNSIVTSFNRNFAGRNDGNLATHNFLASPEIVTAMSFSGSLDFNPVTDSLTGSDGRPFRFTPPIAADLPAGGFDSDLSGFQAPPEVGTRVDVVISQDSKRLQLLEPFPVWNAKNIENARVLIKVRGKCTTDHISMAGPWLKYRGHLDNLSNNCLIGAVNDDNGRVNSVLDHIVSEAAVADVYDAVPTVARKLKAANIDWIVIGDHNYGEGSAREQAALEPRYLGGRAIIAKSFARIHETNLKKQGMLPLTFDHVSDYDLISGRDRVSILGLDSLSPDKPLLANVVKPDGTQISIVVRHTFNDNQIQWFKAGSALNYLSSIQAGGQAAKIPQSTPSLPHQESSLFCLPSTSSV
;
A
#
# COMPACT_ATOMS: atom_id res chain seq x y z
N MET A 1 7.09 34.03 12.02
CA MET A 1 5.69 33.66 12.29
C MET A 1 4.75 34.85 12.29
N SER A 2 5.00 35.90 13.09
CA SER A 2 4.11 37.07 13.21
C SER A 2 3.68 37.74 11.89
N VAL A 3 4.54 37.75 10.86
CA VAL A 3 4.20 38.28 9.52
C VAL A 3 3.08 37.47 8.86
N PHE A 4 3.15 36.13 8.93
CA PHE A 4 2.12 35.25 8.37
C PHE A 4 0.80 35.36 9.13
N GLU A 5 0.85 35.44 10.46
CA GLU A 5 -0.35 35.60 11.29
C GLU A 5 -1.07 36.93 10.98
N LYS A 6 -0.32 38.03 10.81
CA LYS A 6 -0.87 39.33 10.39
C LYS A 6 -1.48 39.29 8.99
N ALA A 7 -0.96 38.45 8.10
CA ALA A 7 -1.51 38.21 6.78
C ALA A 7 -2.75 37.29 6.78
N GLY A 8 -3.20 36.83 7.95
CA GLY A 8 -4.38 35.95 8.08
C GLY A 8 -4.07 34.46 7.91
N CYS A 9 -2.79 34.07 7.86
CA CYS A 9 -2.42 32.67 7.78
C CYS A 9 -2.65 31.95 9.12
N THR A 10 -3.16 30.73 9.05
CA THR A 10 -3.16 29.81 10.21
C THR A 10 -1.90 28.94 10.16
N ILE A 11 -1.06 29.03 11.20
CA ILE A 11 0.12 28.16 11.34
C ILE A 11 -0.35 26.78 11.82
N LEU A 12 -0.20 25.78 10.96
CA LEU A 12 -0.52 24.39 11.29
C LEU A 12 0.61 23.75 12.11
N ALA A 13 0.31 22.64 12.77
CA ALA A 13 1.33 21.81 13.40
C ALA A 13 2.38 21.35 12.38
N ASN A 14 3.62 21.15 12.85
CA ASN A 14 4.74 20.62 12.06
C ASN A 14 4.51 19.14 11.70
N ALA A 15 3.58 18.88 10.80
CA ALA A 15 3.13 17.58 10.36
C ALA A 15 2.65 17.64 8.90
N CYS A 16 2.48 16.49 8.26
CA CYS A 16 2.04 16.45 6.86
C CYS A 16 0.66 17.11 6.64
N GLY A 17 -0.27 16.96 7.58
CA GLY A 17 -1.58 17.63 7.58
C GLY A 17 -2.34 17.52 6.24
N PRO A 18 -2.78 18.65 5.64
CA PRO A 18 -3.54 18.67 4.37
C PRO A 18 -2.84 18.00 3.18
N CYS A 19 -1.51 17.85 3.18
CA CYS A 19 -0.78 17.18 2.10
C CYS A 19 -1.19 15.70 1.94
N VAL A 20 -1.65 15.08 3.04
CA VAL A 20 -2.05 13.65 3.08
C VAL A 20 -3.53 13.44 3.38
N GLY A 21 -4.34 14.49 3.26
CA GLY A 21 -5.77 14.42 3.55
C GLY A 21 -6.12 14.47 5.03
N GLN A 22 -5.15 14.81 5.90
CA GLN A 22 -5.40 15.05 7.33
C GLN A 22 -5.85 16.50 7.53
N TRP A 23 -7.03 16.80 6.99
CA TRP A 23 -7.62 18.12 7.04
C TRP A 23 -9.14 18.01 7.19
N LYS A 24 -9.67 18.54 8.29
CA LYS A 24 -11.11 18.74 8.47
C LYS A 24 -11.50 20.06 7.78
N ARG A 25 -11.65 19.99 6.47
CA ARG A 25 -12.05 21.13 5.64
C ARG A 25 -13.53 21.46 5.88
N ILE A 26 -13.85 22.73 6.09
CA ILE A 26 -15.22 23.19 6.44
C ILE A 26 -15.72 24.36 5.58
N ASP A 27 -14.86 24.97 4.77
CA ASP A 27 -15.17 26.12 3.91
C ASP A 27 -15.96 25.75 2.65
N VAL A 28 -15.99 24.47 2.27
CA VAL A 28 -16.66 24.00 1.05
C VAL A 28 -17.44 22.72 1.31
N THR A 29 -18.69 22.68 0.81
CA THR A 29 -19.54 21.48 0.84
C THR A 29 -18.95 20.39 -0.05
N LYS A 30 -18.94 19.14 0.44
CA LYS A 30 -18.40 18.00 -0.31
C LYS A 30 -19.14 17.80 -1.64
N GLY A 31 -18.39 17.61 -2.72
CA GLY A 31 -18.93 17.49 -4.09
C GLY A 31 -19.01 18.82 -4.84
N THR A 32 -18.86 19.97 -4.16
CA THR A 32 -18.79 21.27 -4.82
C THR A 32 -17.44 21.43 -5.54
N PRO A 33 -17.44 21.75 -6.85
CA PRO A 33 -16.22 22.10 -7.56
C PRO A 33 -15.58 23.37 -6.98
N ASN A 34 -14.29 23.29 -6.68
CA ASN A 34 -13.50 24.42 -6.22
C ASN A 34 -12.03 24.24 -6.63
N SER A 35 -11.22 25.27 -6.35
CA SER A 35 -9.79 25.25 -6.58
C SER A 35 -9.02 25.50 -5.30
N ILE A 36 -7.87 24.83 -5.16
CA ILE A 36 -6.86 25.13 -4.15
C ILE A 36 -5.50 25.24 -4.85
N VAL A 37 -4.63 26.09 -4.31
CA VAL A 37 -3.23 26.19 -4.75
C VAL A 37 -2.36 25.80 -3.57
N THR A 38 -1.45 24.85 -3.77
CA THR A 38 -0.63 24.31 -2.67
C THR A 38 0.84 24.24 -3.07
N SER A 39 1.73 24.43 -2.10
CA SER A 39 3.17 24.23 -2.27
C SER A 39 3.60 22.81 -1.90
N PHE A 40 2.71 21.83 -2.16
CA PHE A 40 2.99 20.42 -1.97
C PHE A 40 3.60 19.82 -3.24
N ASN A 41 3.60 18.49 -3.34
CA ASN A 41 4.16 17.76 -4.47
C ASN A 41 3.15 16.81 -5.15
N ARG A 42 1.88 16.78 -4.71
CA ARG A 42 0.84 15.88 -5.23
C ARG A 42 -0.53 16.54 -5.21
N ASN A 43 -1.27 16.33 -6.30
CA ASN A 43 -2.60 16.90 -6.52
C ASN A 43 -3.61 15.87 -7.10
N PHE A 44 -3.50 14.60 -6.71
CA PHE A 44 -4.49 13.59 -7.11
C PHE A 44 -5.90 13.94 -6.59
N ALA A 45 -6.93 13.56 -7.34
CA ALA A 45 -8.32 13.86 -7.02
C ALA A 45 -8.69 13.40 -5.59
N GLY A 46 -9.31 14.29 -4.81
CA GLY A 46 -9.70 14.03 -3.43
C GLY A 46 -8.56 13.81 -2.42
N ARG A 47 -7.29 14.00 -2.81
CA ARG A 47 -6.14 13.72 -1.93
C ARG A 47 -6.10 14.61 -0.68
N ASN A 48 -6.38 15.90 -0.83
CA ASN A 48 -6.13 16.89 0.21
C ASN A 48 -7.27 17.04 1.22
N ASP A 49 -8.51 16.81 0.79
CA ASP A 49 -9.72 17.04 1.59
C ASP A 49 -10.79 15.95 1.41
N GLY A 50 -10.54 14.93 0.60
CA GLY A 50 -11.51 13.87 0.29
C GLY A 50 -12.64 14.30 -0.65
N ASN A 51 -12.57 15.50 -1.27
CA ASN A 51 -13.53 15.97 -2.27
C ASN A 51 -13.00 15.72 -3.69
N LEU A 52 -13.67 14.85 -4.44
CA LEU A 52 -13.26 14.51 -5.81
C LEU A 52 -13.39 15.70 -6.79
N ALA A 53 -14.21 16.70 -6.46
CA ALA A 53 -14.43 17.88 -7.29
C ALA A 53 -13.40 19.01 -7.05
N THR A 54 -12.44 18.81 -6.14
CA THR A 54 -11.41 19.81 -5.85
C THR A 54 -10.26 19.74 -6.85
N HIS A 55 -10.00 20.87 -7.51
CA HIS A 55 -8.86 21.06 -8.40
C HIS A 55 -7.67 21.62 -7.60
N ASN A 56 -6.63 20.81 -7.41
CA ASN A 56 -5.42 21.25 -6.71
C ASN A 56 -4.32 21.59 -7.73
N PHE A 57 -3.80 22.82 -7.66
CA PHE A 57 -2.68 23.31 -8.43
C PHE A 57 -1.42 23.37 -7.57
N LEU A 58 -0.31 22.84 -8.09
CA LEU A 58 0.98 22.86 -7.40
C LEU A 58 1.79 24.07 -7.88
N ALA A 59 2.33 24.84 -6.94
CA ALA A 59 3.19 25.99 -7.22
C ALA A 59 4.24 26.17 -6.11
N SER A 60 5.18 27.11 -6.28
CA SER A 60 6.14 27.42 -5.23
C SER A 60 5.47 28.19 -4.06
N PRO A 61 6.02 28.13 -2.83
CA PRO A 61 5.44 28.79 -1.65
C PRO A 61 5.17 30.29 -1.85
N GLU A 62 6.07 30.99 -2.55
CA GLU A 62 5.94 32.41 -2.85
C GLU A 62 4.78 32.71 -3.81
N ILE A 63 4.56 31.86 -4.82
CA ILE A 63 3.41 31.99 -5.73
C ILE A 63 2.11 31.69 -4.99
N VAL A 64 2.07 30.64 -4.16
CA VAL A 64 0.89 30.33 -3.32
C VAL A 64 0.55 31.51 -2.42
N THR A 65 1.57 32.12 -1.80
CA THR A 65 1.40 33.29 -0.94
C THR A 65 0.82 34.46 -1.74
N ALA A 66 1.41 34.82 -2.88
CA ALA A 66 0.95 35.96 -3.68
C ALA A 66 -0.48 35.75 -4.23
N MET A 67 -0.80 34.55 -4.74
CA MET A 67 -2.14 34.22 -5.23
C MET A 67 -3.20 34.20 -4.13
N SER A 68 -2.82 33.92 -2.88
CA SER A 68 -3.77 33.94 -1.75
C SER A 68 -4.38 35.32 -1.48
N PHE A 69 -3.67 36.41 -1.86
CA PHE A 69 -4.18 37.77 -1.73
C PHE A 69 -5.17 38.17 -2.84
N SER A 70 -5.11 37.54 -4.02
CA SER A 70 -6.04 37.85 -5.11
C SER A 70 -7.35 37.05 -5.00
N GLY A 71 -7.28 35.85 -4.42
CA GLY A 71 -8.40 34.90 -4.41
C GLY A 71 -8.79 34.38 -5.80
N SER A 72 -7.99 34.64 -6.84
CA SER A 72 -8.27 34.28 -8.24
C SER A 72 -7.09 33.55 -8.87
N LEU A 73 -7.41 32.52 -9.67
CA LEU A 73 -6.42 31.79 -10.48
C LEU A 73 -5.94 32.60 -11.70
N ASP A 74 -6.68 33.63 -12.11
CA ASP A 74 -6.32 34.48 -13.25
C ASP A 74 -5.27 35.54 -12.89
N PHE A 75 -4.98 35.71 -11.60
CA PHE A 75 -4.01 36.69 -11.13
C PHE A 75 -2.58 36.25 -11.41
N ASN A 76 -1.85 37.07 -12.17
CA ASN A 76 -0.43 36.91 -12.38
C ASN A 76 0.37 37.85 -11.45
N PRO A 77 1.04 37.33 -10.39
CA PRO A 77 1.77 38.16 -9.43
C PRO A 77 2.97 38.90 -10.05
N VAL A 78 3.41 38.55 -11.26
CA VAL A 78 4.51 39.21 -11.97
C VAL A 78 4.05 40.48 -12.69
N THR A 79 2.81 40.51 -13.21
CA THR A 79 2.33 41.58 -14.09
C THR A 79 1.16 42.36 -13.54
N ASP A 80 0.38 41.79 -12.64
CA ASP A 80 -0.91 42.36 -12.26
C ASP A 80 -0.79 43.20 -10.98
N SER A 81 -1.76 44.07 -10.76
CA SER A 81 -1.82 44.93 -9.57
C SER A 81 -3.03 44.57 -8.71
N LEU A 82 -2.86 44.65 -7.40
CA LEU A 82 -3.95 44.57 -6.43
C LEU A 82 -4.18 45.93 -5.78
N THR A 83 -5.36 46.16 -5.22
CA THR A 83 -5.66 47.40 -4.49
C THR A 83 -5.35 47.20 -3.01
N GLY A 84 -4.49 48.05 -2.47
CA GLY A 84 -4.16 48.07 -1.04
C GLY A 84 -5.31 48.59 -0.19
N SER A 85 -5.22 48.41 1.13
CA SER A 85 -6.20 48.95 2.07
C SER A 85 -6.27 50.48 2.08
N ASP A 86 -5.26 51.16 1.54
CA ASP A 86 -5.21 52.60 1.32
C ASP A 86 -5.87 53.04 0.01
N GLY A 87 -6.44 52.10 -0.76
CA GLY A 87 -7.07 52.34 -2.06
C GLY A 87 -6.09 52.51 -3.22
N ARG A 88 -4.78 52.36 -2.98
CA ARG A 88 -3.76 52.51 -4.03
C ARG A 88 -3.41 51.18 -4.67
N PRO A 89 -3.12 51.14 -5.99
CA PRO A 89 -2.64 49.93 -6.63
C PRO A 89 -1.22 49.61 -6.16
N PHE A 90 -0.95 48.34 -5.89
CA PHE A 90 0.38 47.81 -5.65
C PHE A 90 0.61 46.55 -6.49
N ARG A 91 1.89 46.24 -6.74
CA ARG A 91 2.31 45.01 -7.40
C ARG A 91 3.23 44.24 -6.46
N PHE A 92 3.19 42.92 -6.53
CA PHE A 92 4.20 42.12 -5.87
C PHE A 92 5.55 42.31 -6.58
N THR A 93 6.62 42.30 -5.78
CA THR A 93 7.99 42.20 -6.26
C THR A 93 8.54 40.83 -5.90
N PRO A 94 9.39 40.21 -6.73
CA PRO A 94 10.03 38.95 -6.38
C PRO A 94 10.71 39.03 -5.00
N PRO A 95 10.43 38.08 -4.08
CA PRO A 95 11.00 38.11 -2.75
C PRO A 95 12.50 37.79 -2.80
N ILE A 96 13.28 38.45 -1.93
CA ILE A 96 14.69 38.15 -1.69
C ILE A 96 14.80 37.69 -0.25
N ALA A 97 15.35 36.50 -0.03
CA ALA A 97 15.57 35.93 1.29
C ALA A 97 16.99 35.35 1.38
N ALA A 98 17.53 35.30 2.60
CA ALA A 98 18.76 34.56 2.87
C ALA A 98 18.46 33.05 2.82
N ASP A 99 19.38 32.26 2.26
CA ASP A 99 19.23 30.80 2.17
C ASP A 99 19.22 30.14 3.55
N LEU A 100 20.01 30.68 4.49
CA LEU A 100 20.15 30.17 5.85
C LEU A 100 20.12 31.31 6.88
N PRO A 101 19.63 31.05 8.11
CA PRO A 101 19.66 32.04 9.18
C PRO A 101 21.09 32.35 9.60
N ALA A 102 21.44 33.65 9.64
CA ALA A 102 22.80 34.10 9.99
C ALA A 102 23.23 33.70 11.42
N GLY A 103 22.27 33.50 12.34
CA GLY A 103 22.51 33.05 13.71
C GLY A 103 22.49 31.54 13.92
N GLY A 104 22.33 30.74 12.85
CA GLY A 104 22.08 29.30 12.96
C GLY A 104 20.60 28.96 13.23
N PHE A 105 20.32 27.66 13.41
CA PHE A 105 18.98 27.17 13.74
C PHE A 105 18.80 27.03 15.25
N ASP A 106 17.61 27.38 15.74
CA ASP A 106 17.21 27.03 17.10
C ASP A 106 17.11 25.51 17.24
N SER A 107 17.71 24.95 18.29
CA SER A 107 17.65 23.52 18.60
C SER A 107 16.56 23.24 19.64
N ASP A 108 15.64 22.33 19.31
CA ASP A 108 14.65 21.82 20.24
C ASP A 108 14.58 20.29 20.12
N LEU A 109 15.01 19.60 21.18
CA LEU A 109 14.99 18.14 21.29
C LEU A 109 13.81 17.62 22.12
N SER A 110 12.87 18.49 22.53
CA SER A 110 11.73 18.12 23.37
C SER A 110 10.85 17.00 22.78
N GLY A 111 10.80 16.90 21.44
CA GLY A 111 10.10 15.84 20.72
C GLY A 111 10.91 14.54 20.52
N PHE A 112 12.18 14.50 20.93
CA PHE A 112 13.04 13.35 20.74
C PHE A 112 13.13 12.50 22.01
N GLN A 113 12.92 11.20 21.84
CA GLN A 113 13.12 10.21 22.90
C GLN A 113 14.18 9.21 22.45
N ALA A 114 15.31 9.17 23.16
CA ALA A 114 16.37 8.21 22.90
C ALA A 114 15.95 6.78 23.29
N PRO A 115 16.43 5.74 22.59
CA PRO A 115 16.30 4.38 23.08
C PRO A 115 17.05 4.20 24.41
N PRO A 116 16.66 3.24 25.25
CA PRO A 116 17.41 2.92 26.47
C PRO A 116 18.88 2.57 26.16
N GLU A 117 19.80 3.06 26.98
CA GLU A 117 21.26 2.85 26.79
C GLU A 117 21.67 1.38 26.93
N VAL A 118 20.96 0.62 27.76
CA VAL A 118 21.13 -0.82 27.94
C VAL A 118 20.01 -1.50 27.17
N GLY A 119 20.33 -2.61 26.48
CA GLY A 119 19.39 -3.50 25.77
C GLY A 119 18.40 -4.18 26.72
N THR A 120 17.60 -3.36 27.39
CA THR A 120 16.60 -3.75 28.36
C THR A 120 15.45 -4.33 27.58
N ARG A 121 14.95 -5.48 28.02
CA ARG A 121 13.77 -6.09 27.40
C ARG A 121 12.60 -5.11 27.52
N VAL A 122 12.10 -4.64 26.39
CA VAL A 122 10.88 -3.84 26.29
C VAL A 122 9.76 -4.77 25.83
N ASP A 123 8.74 -4.95 26.66
CA ASP A 123 7.56 -5.73 26.28
C ASP A 123 6.61 -4.84 25.48
N VAL A 124 6.43 -5.17 24.19
CA VAL A 124 5.48 -4.48 23.30
C VAL A 124 4.17 -5.27 23.31
N VAL A 125 3.14 -4.72 23.96
CA VAL A 125 1.83 -5.37 24.11
C VAL A 125 0.82 -4.74 23.15
N ILE A 126 0.15 -5.57 22.35
CA ILE A 126 -0.97 -5.17 21.49
C ILE A 126 -2.25 -5.77 22.06
N SER A 127 -3.20 -4.93 22.46
CA SER A 127 -4.49 -5.39 22.97
C SER A 127 -5.30 -6.13 21.89
N GLN A 128 -5.92 -7.25 22.25
CA GLN A 128 -6.70 -8.08 21.32
C GLN A 128 -7.96 -7.37 20.81
N ASP A 129 -8.53 -6.45 21.60
CA ASP A 129 -9.71 -5.66 21.25
C ASP A 129 -9.38 -4.31 20.58
N SER A 130 -8.09 -4.01 20.38
CA SER A 130 -7.63 -2.78 19.78
C SER A 130 -8.23 -2.57 18.40
N LYS A 131 -8.81 -1.39 18.16
CA LYS A 131 -9.29 -0.99 16.83
C LYS A 131 -8.21 -0.30 15.99
N ARG A 132 -7.00 -0.13 16.53
CA ARG A 132 -5.90 0.65 15.94
C ARG A 132 -4.71 -0.20 15.53
N LEU A 133 -4.42 -1.25 16.30
CA LEU A 133 -3.29 -2.15 16.14
C LEU A 133 -3.79 -3.60 16.14
N GLN A 134 -3.26 -4.43 15.26
CA GLN A 134 -3.59 -5.84 15.13
C GLN A 134 -2.29 -6.60 14.86
N LEU A 135 -2.10 -7.75 15.50
CA LEU A 135 -1.02 -8.66 15.12
C LEU A 135 -1.25 -9.17 13.70
N LEU A 136 -0.19 -9.21 12.90
CA LEU A 136 -0.27 -9.80 11.56
C LEU A 136 -0.23 -11.32 11.68
N GLU A 137 -1.22 -11.97 11.08
CA GLU A 137 -1.20 -13.41 10.88
C GLU A 137 -0.38 -13.76 9.63
N PRO A 138 0.48 -14.80 9.67
CA PRO A 138 1.21 -15.25 8.50
C PRO A 138 0.27 -15.60 7.34
N PHE A 139 0.58 -15.11 6.14
CA PHE A 139 -0.20 -15.47 4.96
C PHE A 139 -0.04 -16.96 4.61
N PRO A 140 -1.06 -17.60 4.02
CA PRO A 140 -0.96 -18.99 3.60
C PRO A 140 0.18 -19.22 2.60
N VAL A 141 0.94 -20.31 2.81
CA VAL A 141 1.98 -20.81 1.91
C VAL A 141 1.35 -21.19 0.57
N TRP A 142 2.08 -21.04 -0.53
CA TRP A 142 1.62 -21.49 -1.83
C TRP A 142 1.40 -23.01 -1.85
N ASN A 143 0.28 -23.45 -2.40
CA ASN A 143 -0.15 -24.85 -2.42
C ASN A 143 0.48 -25.68 -3.56
N ALA A 144 1.52 -25.16 -4.23
CA ALA A 144 2.17 -25.76 -5.39
C ALA A 144 1.25 -26.02 -6.60
N LYS A 145 0.11 -25.32 -6.70
CA LYS A 145 -0.84 -25.45 -7.80
C LYS A 145 -0.96 -24.15 -8.60
N ASN A 146 -1.49 -24.28 -9.82
CA ASN A 146 -1.96 -23.16 -10.61
C ASN A 146 -3.12 -22.44 -9.90
N ILE A 147 -3.35 -21.19 -10.26
CA ILE A 147 -4.58 -20.48 -9.88
C ILE A 147 -5.61 -20.85 -10.94
N GLU A 148 -6.73 -21.44 -10.53
CA GLU A 148 -7.76 -21.91 -11.45
C GLU A 148 -9.07 -21.17 -11.23
N ASN A 149 -9.73 -20.78 -12.31
CA ASN A 149 -11.07 -20.20 -12.31
C ASN A 149 -11.23 -19.00 -11.37
N ALA A 150 -10.20 -18.16 -11.24
CA ALA A 150 -10.28 -16.97 -10.42
C ALA A 150 -11.27 -15.96 -11.00
N ARG A 151 -12.02 -15.28 -10.13
CA ARG A 151 -12.90 -14.16 -10.52
C ARG A 151 -12.08 -12.93 -10.86
N VAL A 152 -12.50 -12.16 -11.85
CA VAL A 152 -12.06 -10.77 -11.98
C VAL A 152 -12.86 -9.95 -10.98
N LEU A 153 -12.21 -9.49 -9.91
CA LEU A 153 -12.86 -8.64 -8.89
C LEU A 153 -13.18 -7.26 -9.47
N ILE A 154 -12.21 -6.68 -10.18
CA ILE A 154 -12.35 -5.41 -10.88
C ILE A 154 -11.38 -5.36 -12.06
N LYS A 155 -11.87 -4.88 -13.21
CA LYS A 155 -11.04 -4.37 -14.30
C LYS A 155 -10.96 -2.86 -14.16
N VAL A 156 -9.76 -2.34 -13.96
CA VAL A 156 -9.55 -0.92 -13.65
C VAL A 156 -9.30 -0.13 -14.91
N ARG A 157 -10.13 0.88 -15.17
CA ARG A 157 -9.99 1.82 -16.28
C ARG A 157 -9.01 2.94 -15.93
N GLY A 158 -7.97 3.11 -16.74
CA GLY A 158 -7.06 4.25 -16.63
C GLY A 158 -6.25 4.28 -15.32
N LYS A 159 -5.98 5.48 -14.83
CA LYS A 159 -5.03 5.72 -13.74
C LYS A 159 -5.48 5.10 -12.42
N CYS A 160 -4.71 4.14 -11.91
CA CYS A 160 -4.90 3.54 -10.58
C CYS A 160 -3.71 3.82 -9.66
N THR A 161 -3.82 4.83 -8.79
CA THR A 161 -2.77 5.16 -7.81
C THR A 161 -2.92 4.31 -6.54
N THR A 162 -1.90 4.28 -5.70
CA THR A 162 -2.01 3.70 -4.35
C THR A 162 -3.07 4.35 -3.47
N ASP A 163 -3.48 5.60 -3.74
CA ASP A 163 -4.61 6.24 -3.05
C ASP A 163 -5.97 5.72 -3.57
N HIS A 164 -6.04 5.23 -4.82
CA HIS A 164 -7.22 4.51 -5.33
C HIS A 164 -7.32 3.09 -4.74
N ILE A 165 -6.18 2.45 -4.47
CA ILE A 165 -6.10 1.10 -3.89
C ILE A 165 -6.29 1.12 -2.37
N SER A 166 -5.59 2.01 -1.64
CA SER A 166 -5.62 2.11 -0.17
C SER A 166 -5.53 3.58 0.25
N MET A 167 -6.70 4.19 0.41
CA MET A 167 -6.82 5.64 0.62
C MET A 167 -6.14 6.10 1.93
N ALA A 168 -5.66 7.35 1.96
CA ALA A 168 -5.16 8.04 3.16
C ALA A 168 -6.30 8.67 3.98
N GLY A 169 -6.09 9.90 4.46
CA GLY A 169 -7.08 10.67 5.22
C GLY A 169 -7.63 9.86 6.41
N PRO A 170 -8.96 9.69 6.53
CA PRO A 170 -9.57 9.06 7.70
C PRO A 170 -9.13 7.61 7.94
N TRP A 171 -8.58 6.94 6.93
CA TRP A 171 -8.10 5.56 7.03
C TRP A 171 -6.75 5.43 7.74
N LEU A 172 -5.99 6.52 7.89
CA LEU A 172 -4.69 6.49 8.58
C LEU A 172 -4.82 6.03 10.04
N LYS A 173 -5.99 6.18 10.66
CA LYS A 173 -6.24 5.62 12.00
C LYS A 173 -6.13 4.09 12.02
N TYR A 174 -6.46 3.39 10.93
CA TYR A 174 -6.39 1.93 10.87
C TYR A 174 -5.08 1.39 10.29
N ARG A 175 -4.05 2.22 10.12
CA ARG A 175 -2.78 1.82 9.49
C ARG A 175 -2.09 0.60 10.11
N GLY A 176 -2.27 0.38 11.42
CA GLY A 176 -1.74 -0.77 12.14
C GLY A 176 -2.75 -1.91 12.33
N HIS A 177 -3.95 -1.83 11.75
CA HIS A 177 -5.01 -2.84 11.87
C HIS A 177 -5.49 -3.25 10.48
N LEU A 178 -4.91 -4.33 9.95
CA LEU A 178 -5.06 -4.72 8.54
C LEU A 178 -6.51 -5.02 8.14
N ASP A 179 -7.28 -5.69 9.00
CA ASP A 179 -8.68 -6.00 8.70
C ASP A 179 -9.56 -4.74 8.57
N ASN A 180 -9.48 -3.82 9.53
CA ASN A 180 -10.22 -2.57 9.49
C ASN A 180 -9.80 -1.70 8.31
N LEU A 181 -8.50 -1.68 7.99
CA LEU A 181 -7.99 -0.90 6.88
C LEU A 181 -8.49 -1.44 5.54
N SER A 182 -8.55 -2.77 5.38
CA SER A 182 -8.97 -3.46 4.15
C SER A 182 -10.40 -3.12 3.71
N ASN A 183 -11.20 -2.47 4.56
CA ASN A 183 -12.49 -1.89 4.16
C ASN A 183 -12.37 -0.69 3.19
N ASN A 184 -11.15 -0.25 2.86
CA ASN A 184 -10.90 0.74 1.82
C ASN A 184 -10.20 0.18 0.57
N CYS A 185 -10.00 -1.13 0.50
CA CYS A 185 -9.32 -1.77 -0.62
C CYS A 185 -10.06 -1.46 -1.93
N LEU A 186 -9.37 -0.79 -2.85
CA LEU A 186 -9.81 -0.44 -4.21
C LEU A 186 -11.07 0.42 -4.31
N ILE A 187 -11.51 1.07 -3.24
CA ILE A 187 -12.72 1.91 -3.26
C ILE A 187 -12.58 3.17 -4.12
N GLY A 188 -11.36 3.55 -4.51
CA GLY A 188 -11.12 4.70 -5.40
C GLY A 188 -10.87 4.30 -6.86
N ALA A 189 -10.82 3.00 -7.17
CA ALA A 189 -10.59 2.52 -8.53
C ALA A 189 -11.86 2.63 -9.38
N VAL A 190 -11.70 3.04 -10.64
CA VAL A 190 -12.79 3.11 -11.62
C VAL A 190 -12.95 1.75 -12.28
N ASN A 191 -14.13 1.15 -12.17
CA ASN A 191 -14.46 -0.10 -12.84
C ASN A 191 -14.72 0.15 -14.33
N ASP A 192 -13.99 -0.55 -15.19
CA ASP A 192 -14.09 -0.46 -16.64
C ASP A 192 -15.42 -0.97 -17.19
N ASP A 193 -16.08 -1.91 -16.51
CA ASP A 193 -17.34 -2.50 -17.02
C ASP A 193 -18.52 -1.51 -16.95
N ASN A 194 -18.52 -0.61 -15.97
CA ASN A 194 -19.66 0.30 -15.72
C ASN A 194 -19.28 1.78 -15.56
N GLY A 195 -17.98 2.11 -15.59
CA GLY A 195 -17.46 3.47 -15.43
C GLY A 195 -17.61 4.05 -14.01
N ARG A 196 -18.01 3.26 -13.02
CA ARG A 196 -18.27 3.71 -11.65
C ARG A 196 -17.13 3.37 -10.71
N VAL A 197 -17.00 4.16 -9.65
CA VAL A 197 -16.06 3.92 -8.55
C VAL A 197 -16.74 3.09 -7.47
N ASN A 198 -16.00 2.16 -6.85
CA ASN A 198 -16.48 1.29 -5.77
C ASN A 198 -17.78 0.53 -6.08
N SER A 199 -17.93 0.05 -7.31
CA SER A 199 -19.12 -0.68 -7.77
C SER A 199 -18.70 -1.78 -8.74
N VAL A 200 -18.68 -3.01 -8.25
CA VAL A 200 -18.25 -4.21 -8.99
C VAL A 200 -19.31 -5.29 -8.95
N LEU A 201 -19.29 -6.17 -9.95
CA LEU A 201 -20.23 -7.28 -10.04
C LEU A 201 -20.06 -8.21 -8.84
N ASP A 202 -21.12 -8.38 -8.05
CA ASP A 202 -21.18 -9.41 -7.02
C ASP A 202 -21.47 -10.74 -7.71
N HIS A 203 -20.39 -11.43 -8.04
CA HIS A 203 -20.38 -12.73 -8.70
C HIS A 203 -21.25 -13.79 -8.01
N ILE A 204 -21.30 -13.80 -6.69
CA ILE A 204 -22.02 -14.82 -5.92
C ILE A 204 -23.52 -14.54 -5.98
N VAL A 205 -23.91 -13.28 -5.79
CA VAL A 205 -25.33 -12.90 -5.81
C VAL A 205 -25.89 -12.89 -7.24
N SER A 206 -25.11 -12.41 -8.21
CA SER A 206 -25.55 -12.28 -9.60
C SER A 206 -25.82 -13.64 -10.25
N GLU A 207 -25.11 -14.70 -9.87
CA GLU A 207 -25.36 -16.06 -10.38
C GLU A 207 -26.69 -16.65 -9.90
N ALA A 208 -27.19 -16.19 -8.75
CA ALA A 208 -28.48 -16.60 -8.20
C ALA A 208 -29.62 -15.63 -8.56
N ALA A 209 -29.30 -14.46 -9.13
CA ALA A 209 -30.25 -13.39 -9.40
C ALA A 209 -30.67 -13.37 -10.87
N VAL A 210 -31.83 -12.72 -11.13
CA VAL A 210 -32.35 -12.51 -12.49
C VAL A 210 -31.57 -11.41 -13.23
N ALA A 211 -30.84 -10.57 -12.51
CA ALA A 211 -30.07 -9.46 -13.06
C ALA A 211 -28.75 -9.29 -12.29
N ASP A 212 -27.78 -8.64 -12.94
CA ASP A 212 -26.50 -8.29 -12.32
C ASP A 212 -26.70 -7.44 -11.07
N VAL A 213 -26.07 -7.89 -9.98
CA VAL A 213 -26.03 -7.15 -8.72
C VAL A 213 -24.64 -6.57 -8.54
N TYR A 214 -24.56 -5.27 -8.25
CA TYR A 214 -23.31 -4.57 -8.00
C TYR A 214 -23.21 -4.16 -6.53
N ASP A 215 -22.01 -4.25 -5.98
CA ASP A 215 -21.72 -3.91 -4.59
C ASP A 215 -20.32 -3.28 -4.48
N ALA A 216 -19.97 -2.79 -3.28
CA ALA A 216 -18.66 -2.22 -3.00
C ALA A 216 -17.54 -3.26 -3.12
N VAL A 217 -16.38 -2.83 -3.62
CA VAL A 217 -15.22 -3.70 -3.87
C VAL A 217 -14.80 -4.51 -2.63
N PRO A 218 -14.60 -3.90 -1.44
CA PRO A 218 -14.20 -4.67 -0.26
C PRO A 218 -15.30 -5.63 0.22
N THR A 219 -16.58 -5.31 -0.01
CA THR A 219 -17.70 -6.19 0.34
C THR A 219 -17.66 -7.45 -0.52
N VAL A 220 -17.54 -7.31 -1.84
CA VAL A 220 -17.45 -8.45 -2.77
C VAL A 220 -16.18 -9.27 -2.51
N ALA A 221 -15.03 -8.62 -2.29
CA ALA A 221 -13.78 -9.31 -1.98
C ALA A 221 -13.88 -10.16 -0.70
N ARG A 222 -14.55 -9.66 0.34
CA ARG A 222 -14.82 -10.44 1.58
C ARG A 222 -15.75 -11.63 1.33
N LYS A 223 -16.80 -11.47 0.52
CA LYS A 223 -17.70 -12.57 0.14
C LYS A 223 -16.94 -13.67 -0.61
N LEU A 224 -16.09 -13.28 -1.58
CA LEU A 224 -15.22 -14.22 -2.32
C LEU A 224 -14.24 -14.93 -1.39
N LYS A 225 -13.57 -14.21 -0.48
CA LYS A 225 -12.69 -14.80 0.53
C LYS A 225 -13.42 -15.83 1.41
N ALA A 226 -14.62 -15.48 1.91
CA ALA A 226 -15.42 -16.36 2.75
C ALA A 226 -15.87 -17.63 2.02
N ALA A 227 -16.13 -17.52 0.70
CA ALA A 227 -16.45 -18.65 -0.16
C ALA A 227 -15.21 -19.41 -0.67
N ASN A 228 -13.99 -19.03 -0.26
CA ASN A 228 -12.72 -19.56 -0.74
C ASN A 228 -12.59 -19.51 -2.28
N ILE A 229 -13.11 -18.43 -2.88
CA ILE A 229 -13.01 -18.14 -4.31
C ILE A 229 -11.85 -17.19 -4.54
N ASP A 230 -10.86 -17.66 -5.29
CA ASP A 230 -9.73 -16.85 -5.70
C ASP A 230 -10.18 -15.73 -6.64
N TRP A 231 -9.53 -14.57 -6.53
CA TRP A 231 -9.78 -13.46 -7.43
C TRP A 231 -8.51 -12.73 -7.83
N ILE A 232 -8.62 -12.01 -8.94
CA ILE A 232 -7.57 -11.18 -9.53
C ILE A 232 -8.08 -9.77 -9.85
N VAL A 233 -7.15 -8.86 -10.10
CA VAL A 233 -7.43 -7.53 -10.64
C VAL A 233 -6.82 -7.41 -12.03
N ILE A 234 -7.54 -6.77 -12.95
CA ILE A 234 -6.99 -6.34 -14.24
C ILE A 234 -6.71 -4.84 -14.18
N GLY A 235 -5.48 -4.42 -14.48
CA GLY A 235 -5.02 -3.03 -14.37
C GLY A 235 -4.59 -2.42 -15.70
N ASP A 236 -4.73 -1.11 -15.81
CA ASP A 236 -4.21 -0.33 -16.93
C ASP A 236 -2.70 -0.04 -16.76
N HIS A 237 -2.17 0.98 -17.43
CA HIS A 237 -0.78 1.42 -17.31
C HIS A 237 -0.44 1.99 -15.92
N ASN A 238 0.81 1.76 -15.52
CA ASN A 238 1.43 2.30 -14.31
C ASN A 238 0.62 2.05 -13.03
N TYR A 239 0.05 0.86 -12.91
CA TYR A 239 -0.79 0.46 -11.79
C TYR A 239 -0.04 0.57 -10.45
N GLY A 240 -0.65 1.21 -9.47
CA GLY A 240 -0.08 1.46 -8.16
C GLY A 240 0.88 2.66 -8.08
N GLU A 241 0.71 3.66 -8.95
CA GLU A 241 1.49 4.91 -8.90
C GLU A 241 1.35 5.62 -7.53
N GLY A 242 2.40 6.33 -7.10
CA GLY A 242 2.30 7.32 -6.04
C GLY A 242 3.00 6.92 -4.74
N SER A 243 2.24 6.80 -3.65
CA SER A 243 2.79 6.58 -2.30
C SER A 243 3.37 5.18 -2.11
N ALA A 244 4.45 5.06 -1.32
CA ALA A 244 5.14 3.79 -1.06
C ALA A 244 4.42 2.86 -0.06
N ARG A 245 3.08 2.94 0.01
CA ARG A 245 2.28 2.28 1.05
C ARG A 245 2.13 0.80 0.73
N GLU A 246 2.74 -0.07 1.53
CA GLU A 246 2.63 -1.53 1.38
C GLU A 246 1.22 -2.07 1.59
N GLN A 247 0.35 -1.27 2.22
CA GLN A 247 -1.05 -1.61 2.48
C GLN A 247 -1.82 -1.85 1.18
N ALA A 248 -1.46 -1.14 0.11
CA ALA A 248 -2.00 -1.38 -1.22
C ALA A 248 -1.69 -2.80 -1.76
N ALA A 249 -0.72 -3.52 -1.18
CA ALA A 249 -0.47 -4.94 -1.45
C ALA A 249 -0.99 -5.87 -0.34
N LEU A 250 -0.90 -5.45 0.93
CA LEU A 250 -1.40 -6.24 2.07
C LEU A 250 -2.92 -6.43 2.02
N GLU A 251 -3.69 -5.38 1.69
CA GLU A 251 -5.15 -5.45 1.72
C GLU A 251 -5.71 -6.39 0.65
N PRO A 252 -5.31 -6.30 -0.66
CA PRO A 252 -5.72 -7.31 -1.63
C PRO A 252 -5.34 -8.73 -1.21
N ARG A 253 -4.12 -8.93 -0.71
CA ARG A 253 -3.67 -10.24 -0.23
C ARG A 253 -4.49 -10.76 0.95
N TYR A 254 -4.79 -9.89 1.90
CA TYR A 254 -5.60 -10.18 3.08
C TYR A 254 -7.04 -10.52 2.69
N LEU A 255 -7.60 -9.86 1.69
CA LEU A 255 -8.94 -10.10 1.16
C LEU A 255 -9.02 -11.28 0.17
N GLY A 256 -7.97 -12.10 0.05
CA GLY A 256 -7.99 -13.33 -0.75
C GLY A 256 -7.53 -13.17 -2.21
N GLY A 257 -7.04 -11.99 -2.59
CA GLY A 257 -6.50 -11.75 -3.93
C GLY A 257 -5.23 -12.56 -4.20
N ARG A 258 -5.10 -13.05 -5.43
CA ARG A 258 -3.97 -13.91 -5.84
C ARG A 258 -3.00 -13.22 -6.78
N ALA A 259 -3.53 -12.48 -7.74
CA ALA A 259 -2.74 -11.85 -8.78
C ALA A 259 -3.32 -10.49 -9.19
N ILE A 260 -2.46 -9.66 -9.74
CA ILE A 260 -2.84 -8.46 -10.47
C ILE A 260 -2.18 -8.56 -11.83
N ILE A 261 -2.98 -8.50 -12.90
CA ILE A 261 -2.49 -8.47 -14.28
C ILE A 261 -2.67 -7.06 -14.81
N ALA A 262 -1.59 -6.34 -15.14
CA ALA A 262 -1.67 -4.96 -15.58
C ALA A 262 -0.88 -4.70 -16.87
N LYS A 263 -1.14 -3.60 -17.56
CA LYS A 263 -0.28 -3.21 -18.70
C LYS A 263 1.13 -2.84 -18.26
N SER A 264 1.26 -2.19 -17.11
CA SER A 264 2.53 -1.95 -16.42
C SER A 264 2.30 -1.59 -14.95
N PHE A 265 3.35 -1.68 -14.12
CA PHE A 265 3.30 -1.33 -12.69
C PHE A 265 4.24 -0.19 -12.34
N ALA A 266 3.87 0.54 -11.27
CA ALA A 266 4.83 1.39 -10.58
C ALA A 266 5.79 0.53 -9.74
N ARG A 267 7.10 0.82 -9.86
CA ARG A 267 8.21 0.03 -9.27
C ARG A 267 8.03 -0.39 -7.80
N ILE A 268 7.63 0.56 -6.93
CA ILE A 268 7.51 0.30 -5.49
C ILE A 268 6.31 -0.62 -5.22
N HIS A 269 5.20 -0.39 -5.91
CA HIS A 269 4.00 -1.18 -5.71
C HIS A 269 4.19 -2.63 -6.18
N GLU A 270 4.83 -2.83 -7.34
CA GLU A 270 5.21 -4.16 -7.82
C GLU A 270 6.04 -4.92 -6.78
N THR A 271 7.05 -4.27 -6.20
CA THR A 271 7.89 -4.86 -5.14
C THR A 271 7.05 -5.24 -3.90
N ASN A 272 6.11 -4.39 -3.51
CA ASN A 272 5.23 -4.67 -2.37
C ASN A 272 4.33 -5.88 -2.64
N LEU A 273 3.76 -6.01 -3.83
CA LEU A 273 2.95 -7.18 -4.22
C LEU A 273 3.75 -8.48 -4.09
N LYS A 274 4.98 -8.51 -4.63
CA LYS A 274 5.88 -9.66 -4.50
C LYS A 274 6.20 -9.98 -3.05
N LYS A 275 6.45 -8.96 -2.22
CA LYS A 275 6.71 -9.15 -0.78
C LYS A 275 5.53 -9.77 -0.04
N GLN A 276 4.30 -9.48 -0.44
CA GLN A 276 3.10 -10.09 0.16
C GLN A 276 2.68 -11.41 -0.50
N GLY A 277 3.54 -11.98 -1.37
CA GLY A 277 3.29 -13.26 -2.04
C GLY A 277 2.16 -13.21 -3.07
N MET A 278 1.84 -12.03 -3.61
CA MET A 278 0.96 -11.88 -4.77
C MET A 278 1.75 -11.98 -6.07
N LEU A 279 1.06 -12.27 -7.17
CA LEU A 279 1.62 -12.28 -8.53
C LEU A 279 1.31 -10.95 -9.25
N PRO A 280 2.24 -9.98 -9.29
CA PRO A 280 2.17 -8.89 -10.26
C PRO A 280 2.62 -9.41 -11.63
N LEU A 281 1.69 -9.45 -12.59
CA LEU A 281 1.90 -9.94 -13.93
C LEU A 281 1.61 -8.83 -14.94
N THR A 282 2.39 -8.75 -16.02
CA THR A 282 2.14 -7.81 -17.10
C THR A 282 1.67 -8.53 -18.35
N PHE A 283 0.78 -7.92 -19.13
CA PHE A 283 0.44 -8.46 -20.45
C PHE A 283 1.69 -8.52 -21.34
N ASP A 284 1.86 -9.60 -22.11
CA ASP A 284 2.87 -9.64 -23.18
C ASP A 284 2.48 -8.68 -24.31
N HIS A 285 1.19 -8.70 -24.69
CA HIS A 285 0.59 -7.76 -25.63
C HIS A 285 -0.40 -6.87 -24.89
N VAL A 286 -0.14 -5.57 -24.85
CA VAL A 286 -0.97 -4.59 -24.11
C VAL A 286 -2.45 -4.61 -24.55
N SER A 287 -2.74 -4.95 -25.80
CA SER A 287 -4.09 -5.11 -26.34
C SER A 287 -4.89 -6.25 -25.68
N ASP A 288 -4.23 -7.23 -25.06
CA ASP A 288 -4.92 -8.34 -24.37
C ASP A 288 -5.74 -7.87 -23.17
N TYR A 289 -5.46 -6.65 -22.66
CA TYR A 289 -6.31 -5.98 -21.69
C TYR A 289 -7.77 -5.87 -22.16
N ASP A 290 -8.01 -5.65 -23.45
CA ASP A 290 -9.35 -5.50 -24.02
C ASP A 290 -10.06 -6.86 -24.18
N LEU A 291 -9.32 -7.97 -24.09
CA LEU A 291 -9.85 -9.32 -24.16
C LEU A 291 -10.42 -9.81 -22.81
N ILE A 292 -10.34 -9.03 -21.73
CA ILE A 292 -10.83 -9.43 -20.40
C ILE A 292 -11.91 -8.45 -19.93
N SER A 293 -12.95 -8.98 -19.28
CA SER A 293 -14.02 -8.22 -18.61
C SER A 293 -14.20 -8.70 -17.16
N GLY A 294 -14.93 -7.95 -16.34
CA GLY A 294 -15.23 -8.37 -14.97
C GLY A 294 -16.07 -9.64 -14.86
N ARG A 295 -16.70 -10.12 -15.95
CA ARG A 295 -17.52 -11.35 -15.96
C ARG A 295 -16.72 -12.63 -16.16
N ASP A 296 -15.49 -12.51 -16.63
CA ASP A 296 -14.68 -13.66 -17.05
C ASP A 296 -14.13 -14.45 -15.85
N ARG A 297 -13.67 -15.67 -16.13
CA ARG A 297 -12.79 -16.42 -15.22
C ARG A 297 -11.39 -16.44 -15.79
N VAL A 298 -10.39 -16.37 -14.91
CA VAL A 298 -9.00 -16.42 -15.33
C VAL A 298 -8.25 -17.48 -14.55
N SER A 299 -7.58 -18.38 -15.28
CA SER A 299 -6.66 -19.36 -14.72
C SER A 299 -5.23 -18.98 -15.07
N ILE A 300 -4.34 -18.90 -14.09
CA ILE A 300 -2.91 -18.60 -14.28
C ILE A 300 -2.15 -19.92 -14.21
N LEU A 301 -1.58 -20.31 -15.34
CA LEU A 301 -0.94 -21.60 -15.57
C LEU A 301 0.59 -21.48 -15.67
N GLY A 302 1.28 -22.56 -15.31
CA GLY A 302 2.75 -22.65 -15.37
C GLY A 302 3.45 -22.27 -14.05
N LEU A 303 2.71 -22.16 -12.94
CA LEU A 303 3.27 -21.79 -11.64
C LEU A 303 4.17 -22.89 -11.03
N ASP A 304 3.90 -24.14 -11.38
CA ASP A 304 4.72 -25.32 -11.02
C ASP A 304 6.17 -25.20 -11.49
N SER A 305 6.39 -24.52 -12.61
CA SER A 305 7.68 -24.32 -13.26
C SER A 305 8.09 -22.84 -13.31
N LEU A 306 7.59 -22.03 -12.37
CA LEU A 306 7.92 -20.62 -12.23
C LEU A 306 9.43 -20.43 -12.05
N SER A 307 10.04 -19.71 -12.99
CA SER A 307 11.47 -19.37 -13.03
C SER A 307 11.64 -17.96 -13.59
N PRO A 308 12.78 -17.28 -13.33
CA PRO A 308 13.05 -15.98 -13.93
C PRO A 308 12.90 -16.02 -15.46
N ASP A 309 12.43 -14.90 -16.02
CA ASP A 309 12.25 -14.64 -17.46
C ASP A 309 11.31 -15.60 -18.23
N LYS A 310 10.74 -16.61 -17.57
CA LYS A 310 9.78 -17.53 -18.18
C LYS A 310 8.35 -16.95 -18.09
N PRO A 311 7.68 -16.69 -19.21
CA PRO A 311 6.30 -16.20 -19.18
C PRO A 311 5.34 -17.28 -18.66
N LEU A 312 4.18 -16.83 -18.18
CA LEU A 312 3.05 -17.65 -17.77
C LEU A 312 1.92 -17.52 -18.79
N LEU A 313 0.93 -18.39 -18.67
CA LEU A 313 -0.31 -18.30 -19.46
C LEU A 313 -1.46 -17.91 -18.56
N ALA A 314 -2.27 -16.95 -19.00
CA ALA A 314 -3.58 -16.69 -18.42
C ALA A 314 -4.66 -17.19 -19.38
N ASN A 315 -5.38 -18.24 -19.00
CA ASN A 315 -6.53 -18.75 -19.75
C ASN A 315 -7.79 -18.04 -19.26
N VAL A 316 -8.45 -17.31 -20.15
CA VAL A 316 -9.65 -16.52 -19.90
C VAL A 316 -10.86 -17.29 -20.41
N VAL A 317 -11.78 -17.63 -19.53
CA VAL A 317 -13.05 -18.29 -19.87
C VAL A 317 -14.17 -17.26 -19.82
N LYS A 318 -14.82 -17.08 -20.97
CA LYS A 318 -15.97 -16.18 -21.16
C LYS A 318 -17.25 -16.81 -20.62
N PRO A 319 -18.30 -16.01 -20.35
CA PRO A 319 -19.60 -16.52 -19.92
C PRO A 319 -20.26 -17.51 -20.90
N ASP A 320 -19.96 -17.40 -22.20
CA ASP A 320 -20.45 -18.31 -23.24
C ASP A 320 -19.62 -19.61 -23.37
N GLY A 321 -18.57 -19.77 -22.55
CA GLY A 321 -17.65 -20.90 -22.59
C GLY A 321 -16.46 -20.74 -23.53
N THR A 322 -16.40 -19.65 -24.31
CA THR A 322 -15.25 -19.32 -25.15
C THR A 322 -13.99 -19.19 -24.31
N GLN A 323 -12.88 -19.77 -24.77
CA GLN A 323 -11.59 -19.71 -24.07
C GLN A 323 -10.57 -18.92 -24.89
N ILE A 324 -9.83 -18.05 -24.20
CA ILE A 324 -8.78 -17.23 -24.80
C ILE A 324 -7.52 -17.40 -23.95
N SER A 325 -6.44 -17.87 -24.55
CA SER A 325 -5.15 -17.98 -23.87
C SER A 325 -4.30 -16.76 -24.19
N ILE A 326 -3.87 -16.04 -23.16
CA ILE A 326 -2.99 -14.87 -23.28
C ILE A 326 -1.66 -15.14 -22.57
N VAL A 327 -0.58 -14.57 -23.09
CA VAL A 327 0.74 -14.65 -22.47
C VAL A 327 0.90 -13.50 -21.49
N VAL A 328 1.34 -13.81 -20.27
CA VAL A 328 1.64 -12.80 -19.24
C VAL A 328 3.07 -12.98 -18.73
N ARG A 329 3.71 -11.86 -18.42
CA ARG A 329 5.10 -11.78 -17.99
C ARG A 329 5.20 -11.37 -16.53
N HIS A 330 6.39 -11.56 -15.98
CA HIS A 330 6.74 -11.09 -14.65
C HIS A 330 8.21 -10.73 -14.59
N THR A 331 8.61 -10.01 -13.54
CA THR A 331 10.02 -9.66 -13.28
C THR A 331 10.56 -10.32 -12.00
N PHE A 332 10.01 -11.47 -11.61
CA PHE A 332 10.50 -12.24 -10.48
C PHE A 332 11.94 -12.73 -10.73
N ASN A 333 12.82 -12.53 -9.75
CA ASN A 333 14.08 -13.26 -9.65
C ASN A 333 13.95 -14.45 -8.68
N ASP A 334 14.98 -15.29 -8.57
CA ASP A 334 14.93 -16.51 -7.76
C ASP A 334 14.54 -16.26 -6.29
N ASN A 335 15.08 -15.22 -5.67
CA ASN A 335 14.75 -14.86 -4.29
C ASN A 335 13.29 -14.44 -4.14
N GLN A 336 12.77 -13.65 -5.09
CA GLN A 336 11.37 -13.22 -5.06
C GLN A 336 10.42 -14.39 -5.33
N ILE A 337 10.83 -15.40 -6.11
CA ILE A 337 10.09 -16.65 -6.28
C ILE A 337 9.99 -17.39 -4.95
N GLN A 338 11.05 -17.41 -4.13
CA GLN A 338 10.97 -18.01 -2.79
C GLN A 338 9.98 -17.27 -1.88
N TRP A 339 9.87 -15.95 -1.99
CA TRP A 339 8.86 -15.17 -1.25
C TRP A 339 7.44 -15.59 -1.65
N PHE A 340 7.18 -15.74 -2.95
CA PHE A 340 5.90 -16.23 -3.45
C PHE A 340 5.60 -17.64 -2.91
N LYS A 341 6.55 -18.57 -3.03
CA LYS A 341 6.40 -19.95 -2.57
C LYS A 341 6.09 -20.02 -1.06
N ALA A 342 6.79 -19.23 -0.25
CA ALA A 342 6.57 -19.16 1.20
C ALA A 342 5.25 -18.45 1.59
N GLY A 343 4.54 -17.83 0.65
CA GLY A 343 3.32 -17.05 0.88
C GLY A 343 3.58 -15.57 1.20
N SER A 344 4.79 -15.20 1.61
CA SER A 344 5.29 -13.83 1.71
C SER A 344 6.81 -13.81 1.92
N ALA A 345 7.44 -12.65 1.76
CA ALA A 345 8.84 -12.44 2.11
C ALA A 345 9.08 -12.61 3.62
N LEU A 346 8.12 -12.20 4.47
CA LEU A 346 8.23 -12.37 5.92
C LEU A 346 8.20 -13.84 6.33
N ASN A 347 7.34 -14.64 5.70
CA ASN A 347 7.28 -16.09 5.92
C ASN A 347 8.61 -16.75 5.51
N TYR A 348 9.17 -16.34 4.37
CA TYR A 348 10.47 -16.83 3.90
C TYR A 348 11.61 -16.47 4.87
N LEU A 349 11.64 -15.22 5.36
CA LEU A 349 12.62 -14.81 6.38
C LEU A 349 12.48 -15.57 7.70
N SER A 350 11.24 -15.88 8.10
CA SER A 350 10.99 -16.71 9.29
C SER A 350 11.46 -18.15 9.09
N SER A 351 11.29 -18.73 7.90
CA SER A 351 11.68 -20.12 7.63
C SER A 351 13.20 -20.30 7.59
N ILE A 352 13.94 -19.33 7.01
CA ILE A 352 15.41 -19.36 7.04
C ILE A 352 15.97 -19.23 8.46
N GLN A 353 15.34 -18.43 9.32
CA GLN A 353 15.78 -18.23 10.70
C GLN A 353 15.54 -19.48 11.55
N ALA A 354 14.38 -20.14 11.38
CA ALA A 354 14.09 -21.42 12.03
C ALA A 354 15.04 -22.53 11.58
N GLY A 355 15.33 -22.60 10.27
CA GLY A 355 16.31 -23.56 9.72
C GLY A 355 17.75 -23.30 10.21
N GLY A 356 18.13 -22.03 10.40
CA GLY A 356 19.43 -21.64 10.96
C GLY A 356 19.55 -21.88 12.47
N GLN A 357 18.45 -21.88 13.23
CA GLN A 357 18.44 -22.22 14.65
C GLN A 357 18.49 -23.75 14.88
N ALA A 358 17.90 -24.56 14.00
CA ALA A 358 18.02 -26.02 14.07
C ALA A 358 19.49 -26.51 13.92
N ALA A 359 20.34 -25.74 13.23
CA ALA A 359 21.78 -26.01 13.08
C ALA A 359 22.64 -25.58 14.29
N LYS A 360 22.03 -24.97 15.33
CA LYS A 360 22.72 -24.44 16.52
C LYS A 360 22.26 -25.07 17.85
N ILE A 361 21.72 -26.28 17.82
CA ILE A 361 21.61 -27.09 19.03
C ILE A 361 23.01 -27.66 19.31
N PRO A 362 23.68 -27.32 20.42
CA PRO A 362 24.89 -28.03 20.81
C PRO A 362 24.48 -29.49 21.01
N GLN A 363 25.14 -30.41 20.30
CA GLN A 363 25.05 -31.82 20.63
C GLN A 363 25.32 -31.97 22.12
N SER A 364 24.33 -32.43 22.87
CA SER A 364 24.53 -32.90 24.23
C SER A 364 25.66 -33.92 24.19
N THR A 365 26.78 -33.60 24.84
CA THR A 365 27.86 -34.54 25.11
C THR A 365 27.27 -35.85 25.67
N PRO A 366 27.64 -37.02 25.12
CA PRO A 366 27.15 -38.28 25.64
C PRO A 366 27.76 -38.49 27.04
N SER A 367 26.89 -38.68 28.03
CA SER A 367 27.26 -39.15 29.36
C SER A 367 27.92 -40.53 29.22
N LEU A 368 29.21 -40.62 29.57
CA LEU A 368 29.92 -41.88 29.76
C LEU A 368 29.29 -42.68 30.91
N PRO A 369 29.06 -44.00 30.76
CA PRO A 369 28.68 -44.84 31.87
C PRO A 369 29.93 -45.21 32.69
N HIS A 370 29.93 -44.87 33.98
CA HIS A 370 30.87 -45.48 34.92
C HIS A 370 30.41 -46.92 35.21
N GLN A 371 31.06 -47.89 34.57
CA GLN A 371 31.07 -49.28 35.00
C GLN A 371 32.18 -49.49 36.03
N GLU A 372 31.80 -50.16 37.11
CA GLU A 372 32.67 -50.71 38.14
C GLU A 372 33.65 -51.75 37.54
N SER A 373 34.89 -51.72 37.99
CA SER A 373 35.75 -52.91 38.00
C SER A 373 36.59 -52.90 39.27
N SER A 374 36.18 -53.74 40.22
CA SER A 374 36.98 -54.22 41.34
C SER A 374 38.23 -54.96 40.85
N LEU A 375 39.40 -54.77 41.48
CA LEU A 375 40.14 -55.83 42.17
C LEU A 375 41.49 -55.36 42.77
N PHE A 376 41.70 -55.77 44.03
CA PHE A 376 42.96 -56.02 44.77
C PHE A 376 43.71 -54.92 45.56
N CYS A 377 43.49 -54.98 46.88
CA CYS A 377 44.43 -55.08 48.02
C CYS A 377 45.58 -54.07 48.22
N LEU A 378 45.36 -53.18 49.22
CA LEU A 378 46.09 -52.99 50.50
C LEU A 378 47.60 -53.33 50.62
N PRO A 379 48.31 -52.80 51.66
CA PRO A 379 48.22 -51.48 52.30
C PRO A 379 49.61 -50.87 52.61
N SER A 380 49.65 -49.66 53.17
CA SER A 380 50.28 -49.36 54.49
C SER A 380 50.87 -47.95 54.59
N THR A 381 50.53 -47.31 55.72
CA THR A 381 51.32 -46.30 56.47
C THR A 381 51.62 -44.96 55.79
N SER A 382 51.67 -43.81 56.44
CA SER A 382 51.39 -43.29 57.78
C SER A 382 51.70 -41.78 57.69
N SER A 383 51.07 -40.95 58.55
CA SER A 383 51.62 -39.70 59.15
C SER A 383 52.00 -38.55 58.18
N VAL A 384 51.64 -37.28 58.37
CA VAL A 384 51.13 -36.45 59.48
C VAL A 384 50.27 -35.36 58.84
#